data_AF-A0A838HGP7-F1
#
_entry.id   AF-A0A838HGP7-F1
#
_cell.length_a   1.000
_cell.length_b   1.000
_cell.length_c   1.000
_cell.angle_alpha   90.00
_cell.angle_beta   90.00
_cell.angle_gamma   90.00
#
_symmetry.space_group_name_H-M   'P 1'
#
loop_
_entity.id
_entity.type
_entity.pdbx_description
1 polymer ?
#
loop_
_entity_poly.entity_id
_entity_poly.type
_entity_poly.pdbx_seq_one_letter_code
_entity_poly.pdbx_strand_id
1 'polypeptide(L)'
;MTLRLEEWKMGRIDWGRVLLGGILAGLVINVSEMILNTVVMGAEFQEAMRARNVDPEGASIGVWIVYAFLLGIVAVTVYAAIRPRFGPGPRTALIAGFLVWVLTSLFSTIAMLNMGLFPGRLLGVGLVWALVELLLATLLGAWVYREAEAPRAASRATAG
;
A
#
# COMPACT_ATOMS: atom_id res chain seq x y z
N MET A 1 29.49 -13.80 -17.73
CA MET A 1 29.00 -15.04 -17.08
C MET A 1 28.57 -14.82 -15.62
N THR A 2 29.02 -13.75 -14.95
CA THR A 2 28.61 -13.35 -13.59
C THR A 2 27.21 -12.73 -13.49
N LEU A 3 26.75 -12.00 -14.52
CA LEU A 3 25.42 -11.37 -14.54
C LEU A 3 24.26 -12.38 -14.37
N ARG A 4 24.37 -13.57 -14.98
CA ARG A 4 23.36 -14.65 -14.85
C ARG A 4 23.27 -15.26 -13.45
N LEU A 5 24.37 -15.25 -12.68
CA LEU A 5 24.41 -15.84 -11.34
C LEU A 5 23.82 -14.89 -10.28
N GLU A 6 23.92 -13.58 -10.50
CA GLU A 6 23.25 -12.58 -9.67
C GLU A 6 21.75 -12.50 -9.95
N GLU A 7 21.33 -12.61 -11.23
CA GLU A 7 19.92 -12.75 -11.61
C GLU A 7 19.23 -13.95 -10.93
N TRP A 8 19.95 -15.06 -10.77
CA TRP A 8 19.44 -16.25 -10.07
C TRP A 8 19.37 -16.12 -8.55
N LYS A 9 20.15 -15.20 -7.95
CA LYS A 9 20.12 -14.94 -6.51
C LYS A 9 18.99 -13.97 -6.11
N MET A 10 18.53 -13.13 -7.03
CA MET A 10 17.40 -12.23 -6.82
C MET A 10 16.09 -13.00 -7.05
N GLY A 11 15.42 -13.41 -5.98
CA GLY A 11 14.12 -14.10 -6.06
C GLY A 11 13.14 -13.34 -6.97
N ARG A 12 12.57 -14.05 -7.95
CA ARG A 12 11.61 -13.44 -8.90
C ARG A 12 10.33 -13.05 -8.17
N ILE A 13 9.82 -11.86 -8.47
CA ILE A 13 8.52 -11.40 -7.94
C ILE A 13 7.42 -12.34 -8.43
N ASP A 14 6.67 -12.92 -7.48
CA ASP A 14 5.46 -13.70 -7.77
C ASP A 14 4.27 -12.74 -7.87
N TRP A 15 3.96 -12.31 -9.09
CA TRP A 15 2.85 -11.38 -9.34
C TRP A 15 1.48 -11.93 -8.92
N GLY A 16 1.28 -13.25 -8.94
CA GLY A 16 0.04 -13.85 -8.44
C GLY A 16 -0.13 -13.65 -6.94
N ARG A 17 0.95 -13.81 -6.18
CA ARG A 17 0.97 -13.53 -4.74
C ARG A 17 0.98 -12.05 -4.41
N VAL A 18 1.58 -11.21 -5.25
CA VAL A 18 1.45 -9.74 -5.12
C VAL A 18 0.00 -9.32 -5.25
N LEU A 19 -0.71 -9.81 -6.28
CA LEU A 19 -2.12 -9.49 -6.48
C LEU A 19 -2.98 -9.99 -5.31
N LEU A 20 -2.79 -11.25 -4.88
CA LEU A 20 -3.53 -11.81 -3.74
C LEU A 20 -3.30 -11.03 -2.44
N GLY A 21 -2.04 -10.78 -2.09
CA GLY A 21 -1.69 -9.99 -0.90
C GLY A 21 -2.15 -8.54 -1.02
N GLY A 22 -2.05 -7.95 -2.21
CA GLY A 22 -2.47 -6.59 -2.50
C GLY A 22 -3.97 -6.38 -2.37
N ILE A 23 -4.78 -7.35 -2.82
CA ILE A 23 -6.23 -7.34 -2.62
C ILE A 23 -6.58 -7.41 -1.14
N LEU A 24 -5.91 -8.28 -0.37
CA LEU A 24 -6.09 -8.35 1.07
C LEU A 24 -5.73 -7.03 1.76
N ALA A 25 -4.60 -6.43 1.41
CA ALA A 25 -4.21 -5.11 1.91
C ALA A 25 -5.24 -4.03 1.53
N GLY A 26 -5.70 -4.03 0.28
CA GLY A 26 -6.72 -3.10 -0.21
C GLY A 26 -8.06 -3.24 0.51
N LEU A 27 -8.45 -4.45 0.89
CA LEU A 27 -9.65 -4.67 1.70
C LEU A 27 -9.52 -4.04 3.09
N VAL A 28 -8.35 -4.20 3.73
CA VAL A 28 -8.06 -3.59 5.03
C VAL A 28 -8.13 -2.06 4.94
N ILE A 29 -7.53 -1.48 3.89
CA ILE A 29 -7.58 -0.04 3.63
C ILE A 29 -9.02 0.43 3.43
N ASN A 30 -9.82 -0.26 2.59
CA ASN A 30 -11.22 0.10 2.36
C ASN A 30 -12.06 0.12 3.66
N VAL A 31 -11.92 -0.90 4.50
CA VAL A 31 -12.64 -0.98 5.78
C VAL A 31 -12.20 0.13 6.72
N SER A 32 -10.89 0.41 6.76
CA SER A 32 -10.33 1.46 7.60
C SER A 32 -10.75 2.87 7.14
N GLU A 33 -10.70 3.14 5.84
CA GLU A 33 -11.18 4.39 5.23
C GLU A 33 -12.69 4.58 5.42
N MET A 34 -13.49 3.51 5.35
CA MET A 34 -14.90 3.59 5.67
C MET A 34 -15.09 4.07 7.12
N ILE A 35 -14.35 3.53 8.09
CA ILE A 35 -14.42 3.94 9.49
C ILE A 35 -13.97 5.41 9.63
N LEU A 36 -12.84 5.77 9.03
CA LEU A 36 -12.31 7.13 9.08
C LEU A 36 -13.32 8.16 8.55
N ASN A 37 -13.84 7.92 7.34
CA ASN A 37 -14.67 8.90 6.63
C ASN A 37 -16.12 8.92 7.10
N THR A 38 -16.62 7.89 7.80
CA THR A 38 -18.00 7.89 8.31
C THR A 38 -18.09 8.16 9.81
N VAL A 39 -17.24 7.54 10.61
CA VAL A 39 -17.33 7.57 12.09
C VAL A 39 -16.43 8.65 12.68
N VAL A 40 -15.18 8.77 12.19
CA VAL A 40 -14.17 9.58 12.86
C VAL A 40 -14.14 11.02 12.35
N MET A 41 -14.15 11.20 11.03
CA MET A 41 -13.92 12.51 10.38
C MET A 41 -15.05 12.93 9.44
N GLY A 42 -16.13 12.14 9.32
CA GLY A 42 -17.18 12.39 8.33
C GLY A 42 -17.78 13.79 8.40
N ALA A 43 -18.22 14.22 9.60
CA ALA A 43 -18.80 15.55 9.77
C ALA A 43 -17.79 16.69 9.48
N GLU A 44 -16.58 16.59 10.04
CA GLU A 44 -15.54 17.63 9.90
C GLU A 44 -15.06 17.75 8.43
N PHE A 45 -14.95 16.63 7.71
CA PHE A 45 -14.56 16.60 6.30
C PHE A 45 -15.64 17.19 5.40
N GLN A 46 -16.91 16.85 5.65
CA GLN A 46 -18.06 17.39 4.91
C GLN A 46 -18.16 18.92 5.09
N GLU A 47 -17.99 19.41 6.32
CA GLU A 47 -17.94 20.85 6.60
C GLU A 47 -16.78 21.53 5.86
N ALA A 48 -15.58 20.94 5.92
CA ALA A 48 -14.41 21.49 5.25
C ALA A 48 -14.55 21.53 3.71
N MET A 49 -15.24 20.56 3.10
CA MET A 49 -15.55 20.56 1.68
C MET A 49 -16.58 21.62 1.31
N ARG A 50 -17.67 21.73 2.08
CA ARG A 50 -18.70 22.75 1.88
C ARG A 50 -18.16 24.17 2.03
N ALA A 51 -17.26 24.40 2.98
CA ALA A 51 -16.57 25.69 3.15
C ALA A 51 -15.76 26.11 1.90
N ARG A 52 -15.52 25.18 0.96
CA ARG A 52 -14.83 25.41 -0.32
C ARG A 52 -15.75 25.32 -1.53
N ASN A 53 -17.06 25.28 -1.31
CA ASN A 53 -18.06 25.09 -2.37
C ASN A 53 -17.86 23.80 -3.18
N VAL A 54 -17.27 22.77 -2.56
CA VAL A 54 -17.15 21.43 -3.13
C VAL A 54 -18.30 20.58 -2.60
N ASP A 55 -19.12 20.05 -3.50
CA ASP A 55 -20.18 19.12 -3.15
C ASP A 55 -19.58 17.73 -2.84
N PRO A 56 -19.66 17.27 -1.57
CA PRO A 56 -19.10 15.98 -1.19
C PRO A 56 -19.85 14.79 -1.79
N GLU A 57 -21.12 14.97 -2.19
CA GLU A 57 -21.94 13.93 -2.79
C GLU A 57 -21.60 13.69 -4.27
N GLY A 58 -20.89 14.62 -4.91
CA GLY A 58 -20.43 14.49 -6.28
C GLY A 58 -19.23 13.54 -6.46
N ALA A 59 -18.58 13.10 -5.37
CA ALA A 59 -17.42 12.22 -5.43
C ALA A 59 -17.84 10.75 -5.56
N SER A 60 -17.37 10.07 -6.62
CA SER A 60 -17.66 8.65 -6.83
C SER A 60 -16.98 7.77 -5.79
N ILE A 61 -17.76 7.13 -4.92
CA ILE A 61 -17.28 6.14 -3.95
C ILE A 61 -16.49 5.01 -4.64
N GLY A 62 -16.88 4.62 -5.86
CA GLY A 62 -16.19 3.59 -6.62
C GLY A 62 -14.73 3.93 -6.93
N VAL A 63 -14.42 5.22 -7.15
CA VAL A 63 -13.03 5.67 -7.38
C VAL A 63 -12.18 5.44 -6.15
N TRP A 64 -12.68 5.77 -4.96
CA TRP A 64 -11.97 5.59 -3.70
C TRP A 64 -11.75 4.11 -3.37
N ILE A 65 -12.74 3.26 -3.66
CA ILE A 65 -12.60 1.80 -3.48
C ILE A 65 -11.49 1.24 -4.36
N VAL A 66 -11.49 1.61 -5.63
CA VAL A 66 -10.45 1.17 -6.58
C VAL A 66 -9.08 1.71 -6.17
N TYR A 67 -9.01 2.98 -5.78
CA TYR A 67 -7.78 3.60 -5.29
C TYR A 67 -7.19 2.83 -4.10
N ALA A 68 -8.01 2.45 -3.11
CA ALA A 68 -7.60 1.66 -1.96
C ALA A 68 -7.00 0.29 -2.36
N PHE A 69 -7.60 -0.40 -3.33
CA PHE A 69 -7.02 -1.65 -3.85
C PHE A 69 -5.70 -1.44 -4.57
N LEU A 70 -5.60 -0.40 -5.42
CA LEU A 70 -4.35 -0.05 -6.09
C LEU A 70 -3.25 0.25 -5.07
N LEU A 71 -3.57 0.97 -4.00
CA LEU A 71 -2.64 1.31 -2.93
C LEU A 71 -2.14 0.06 -2.19
N GLY A 72 -3.03 -0.88 -1.87
CA GLY A 72 -2.68 -2.18 -1.29
C GLY A 72 -1.75 -3.01 -2.20
N ILE A 73 -2.03 -3.06 -3.50
CA ILE A 73 -1.19 -3.74 -4.49
C ILE A 73 0.19 -3.08 -4.59
N VAL A 74 0.25 -1.76 -4.64
CA VAL A 74 1.51 -1.02 -4.66
C VAL A 74 2.33 -1.32 -3.39
N ALA A 75 1.72 -1.31 -2.22
CA ALA A 75 2.40 -1.60 -0.96
C ALA A 75 3.01 -3.02 -0.92
N VAL A 76 2.26 -4.02 -1.38
CA VAL A 76 2.77 -5.40 -1.46
C VAL A 76 3.82 -5.56 -2.57
N THR A 77 3.70 -4.80 -3.66
CA THR A 77 4.73 -4.75 -4.72
C THR A 77 6.04 -4.17 -4.17
N VAL A 78 5.98 -3.08 -3.41
CA VAL A 78 7.15 -2.48 -2.75
C VAL A 78 7.76 -3.49 -1.78
N TYR A 79 6.96 -4.17 -0.96
CA TYR A 79 7.43 -5.25 -0.08
C TYR A 79 8.16 -6.34 -0.88
N ALA A 80 7.54 -6.85 -1.94
CA ALA A 80 8.13 -7.87 -2.79
C ALA A 80 9.46 -7.42 -3.43
N ALA A 81 9.56 -6.17 -3.86
CA ALA A 81 10.75 -5.61 -4.50
C ALA A 81 11.93 -5.41 -3.53
N ILE A 82 11.65 -5.06 -2.27
CA ILE A 82 12.70 -4.83 -1.27
C ILE A 82 13.05 -6.12 -0.49
N ARG A 83 12.16 -7.12 -0.46
CA ARG A 83 12.35 -8.40 0.25
C ARG A 83 13.67 -9.11 -0.05
N PRO A 84 14.21 -9.17 -1.28
CA PRO A 84 15.50 -9.83 -1.54
C PRO A 84 16.69 -9.20 -0.80
N ARG A 85 16.60 -7.91 -0.45
CA ARG A 85 17.67 -7.16 0.23
C ARG A 85 17.49 -7.09 1.74
N PHE A 86 16.25 -6.95 2.20
CA PHE A 86 15.91 -6.78 3.62
C PHE A 86 15.52 -8.10 4.31
N GLY A 87 15.35 -9.18 3.53
CA GLY A 87 14.86 -10.46 4.01
C GLY A 87 13.33 -10.51 4.16
N PRO A 88 12.75 -11.72 4.27
CA PRO A 88 11.34 -11.88 4.56
C PRO A 88 10.99 -11.48 6.00
N GLY A 89 9.82 -10.90 6.20
CA GLY A 89 9.26 -10.72 7.54
C GLY A 89 8.57 -9.39 7.81
N PRO A 90 8.04 -9.22 9.03
CA PRO A 90 7.23 -8.06 9.40
C PRO A 90 8.01 -6.75 9.33
N ARG A 91 9.31 -6.75 9.67
CA ARG A 91 10.15 -5.55 9.56
C ARG A 91 10.19 -4.99 8.14
N THR A 92 10.34 -5.87 7.14
CA THR A 92 10.39 -5.49 5.73
C THR A 92 9.03 -4.97 5.25
N ALA A 93 7.93 -5.58 5.72
CA ALA A 93 6.58 -5.10 5.43
C ALA A 93 6.31 -3.71 6.02
N LEU A 94 6.77 -3.44 7.24
CA LEU A 94 6.69 -2.12 7.87
C LEU A 94 7.47 -1.07 7.08
N ILE A 95 8.68 -1.40 6.60
CA ILE A 95 9.46 -0.49 5.76
C ILE A 95 8.70 -0.19 4.45
N ALA A 96 8.14 -1.20 3.80
CA ALA A 96 7.37 -1.01 2.57
C ALA A 96 6.12 -0.15 2.79
N GLY A 97 5.33 -0.44 3.83
CA GLY A 97 4.15 0.34 4.18
C GLY A 97 4.49 1.78 4.54
N PHE A 98 5.58 1.99 5.28
CA PHE A 98 6.08 3.33 5.60
C PHE A 98 6.51 4.11 4.35
N LEU A 99 7.23 3.47 3.41
CA LEU A 99 7.63 4.10 2.16
C LEU A 99 6.42 4.53 1.33
N VAL A 100 5.40 3.67 1.22
CA VAL A 100 4.16 4.03 0.52
C VAL A 100 3.46 5.18 1.24
N TRP A 101 3.34 5.12 2.57
CA TRP A 101 2.74 6.20 3.36
C TRP A 101 3.45 7.55 3.18
N VAL A 102 4.79 7.57 3.13
CA VAL A 102 5.55 8.81 2.86
C VAL A 102 5.15 9.38 1.50
N LEU A 103 5.12 8.54 0.46
CA LEU A 103 4.90 8.98 -0.91
C LEU A 103 3.45 9.42 -1.16
N THR A 104 2.48 8.78 -0.52
CA THR A 104 1.05 9.04 -0.77
C THR A 104 0.42 9.98 0.23
N SER A 105 0.74 9.82 1.52
CA SER A 105 0.00 10.49 2.60
C SER A 105 0.77 11.67 3.17
N LEU A 106 2.08 11.50 3.43
CA LEU A 106 2.90 12.58 3.99
C LEU A 106 3.07 13.73 3.00
N PHE A 107 3.49 13.44 1.77
CA PHE A 107 3.67 14.46 0.74
C PHE A 107 2.36 15.18 0.38
N SER A 108 1.26 14.44 0.23
CA SER A 108 -0.05 15.04 -0.03
C SER A 108 -0.50 15.94 1.12
N THR A 109 -0.33 15.51 2.36
CA THR A 109 -0.66 16.31 3.55
C THR A 109 0.18 17.59 3.63
N ILE A 110 1.48 17.52 3.37
CA ILE A 110 2.37 18.69 3.36
C ILE A 110 1.91 19.69 2.30
N ALA A 111 1.58 19.22 1.09
CA ALA A 111 1.09 20.08 0.02
C ALA A 111 -0.23 20.77 0.41
N MET A 112 -1.17 20.02 0.98
CA MET A 112 -2.47 20.54 1.42
C MET A 112 -2.33 21.56 2.57
N LEU A 113 -1.44 21.30 3.53
CA LEU A 113 -1.11 22.25 4.61
C LEU A 113 -0.51 23.54 4.05
N ASN A 114 0.47 23.42 3.15
CA ASN A 114 1.13 24.58 2.53
C ASN A 114 0.15 25.46 1.74
N MET A 115 -0.84 24.85 1.10
CA MET A 115 -1.88 25.56 0.36
C MET A 115 -3.06 26.04 1.24
N GLY A 116 -3.06 25.76 2.54
CA GLY A 116 -4.18 26.10 3.44
C GLY A 116 -5.50 25.39 3.08
N LEU A 117 -5.41 24.24 2.40
CA LEU A 117 -6.57 23.55 1.83
C LEU A 117 -7.44 22.85 2.84
N PHE A 118 -7.00 22.60 4.07
CA PHE A 118 -7.84 22.00 5.12
C PHE A 118 -7.33 22.44 6.50
N PRO A 119 -8.17 22.38 7.55
CA PRO A 119 -7.71 22.63 8.92
C PRO A 119 -6.56 21.70 9.31
N GLY A 120 -5.52 22.23 9.94
CA GLY A 120 -4.33 21.44 10.28
C GLY A 120 -4.61 20.25 11.20
N ARG A 121 -5.58 20.38 12.12
CA ARG A 121 -6.03 19.26 12.96
C ARG A 121 -6.64 18.13 12.13
N LEU A 122 -7.49 18.45 11.16
CA LEU A 122 -8.13 17.46 10.27
C LEU A 122 -7.06 16.67 9.51
N LEU A 123 -6.10 17.38 8.91
CA LEU A 123 -4.99 16.75 8.18
C LEU A 123 -4.06 15.93 9.10
N GLY A 124 -3.81 16.41 10.31
CA GLY A 124 -3.00 15.69 11.30
C GLY A 124 -3.61 14.34 11.70
N VAL A 125 -4.93 14.30 11.96
CA VAL A 125 -5.63 13.05 12.28
C VAL A 125 -5.58 12.08 11.10
N GLY A 126 -5.92 12.54 9.89
CA GLY A 126 -5.86 11.72 8.69
C GLY A 126 -4.46 11.18 8.40
N LEU A 127 -3.42 11.98 8.61
CA LEU A 127 -2.03 11.58 8.39
C LEU A 127 -1.58 10.44 9.33
N VAL A 128 -1.90 10.56 10.62
CA VAL A 128 -1.58 9.53 11.63
C VAL A 128 -2.41 8.27 11.38
N TRP A 129 -3.69 8.42 11.03
CA TRP A 129 -4.56 7.29 10.68
C TRP A 129 -3.99 6.50 9.50
N ALA A 130 -3.68 7.19 8.40
CA ALA A 130 -3.10 6.59 7.20
C ALA A 130 -1.78 5.87 7.47
N LEU A 131 -0.99 6.34 8.45
CA LEU A 131 0.24 5.66 8.86
C LEU A 131 -0.07 4.29 9.46
N VAL A 132 -0.95 4.26 10.46
CA VAL A 132 -1.32 3.01 11.15
C VAL A 132 -1.97 2.05 10.16
N GLU A 133 -2.90 2.55 9.36
CA GLU A 133 -3.60 1.76 8.33
C GLU A 133 -2.64 1.14 7.33
N LEU A 134 -1.77 1.92 6.69
CA LEU A 134 -0.86 1.40 5.66
C LEU A 134 0.14 0.40 6.22
N LEU A 135 0.62 0.60 7.45
CA LEU A 135 1.48 -0.38 8.11
C LEU A 135 0.75 -1.70 8.34
N LEU A 136 -0.48 -1.66 8.89
CA LEU A 136 -1.28 -2.87 9.14
C LEU A 136 -1.70 -3.57 7.85
N ALA A 137 -2.18 -2.83 6.86
CA ALA A 137 -2.57 -3.36 5.57
C ALA A 137 -1.39 -4.04 4.87
N THR A 138 -0.21 -3.40 4.88
CA THR A 138 1.00 -3.97 4.27
C THR A 138 1.47 -5.21 5.02
N LEU A 139 1.41 -5.24 6.35
CA LEU A 139 1.73 -6.43 7.15
C LEU A 139 0.84 -7.61 6.76
N LEU A 140 -0.48 -7.39 6.67
CA LEU A 140 -1.45 -8.42 6.32
C LEU A 140 -1.31 -8.89 4.87
N GLY A 141 -1.10 -7.97 3.93
CA GLY A 141 -0.85 -8.33 2.53
C GLY A 141 0.47 -9.09 2.34
N ALA A 142 1.53 -8.67 3.03
CA ALA A 142 2.83 -9.31 2.99
C ALA A 142 2.82 -10.72 3.61
N TRP A 143 1.92 -11.00 4.55
CA TRP A 143 1.80 -12.32 5.18
C TRP A 143 1.45 -13.43 4.18
N VAL A 144 0.69 -13.10 3.13
CA VAL A 144 0.30 -14.05 2.08
C VAL A 144 1.38 -14.16 0.98
N TYR A 145 2.33 -13.21 0.93
CA TYR A 145 3.37 -13.16 -0.09
C TYR A 145 4.55 -14.09 0.18
N ARG A 146 4.97 -14.81 -0.87
CA ARG A 146 6.20 -15.60 -0.95
C ARG A 146 6.79 -15.39 -2.35
N GLU A 147 8.10 -15.55 -2.50
CA GLU A 147 8.75 -15.49 -3.82
C GLU A 147 8.36 -16.68 -4.70
N ALA A 148 8.43 -16.49 -6.01
CA ALA A 148 8.26 -17.58 -6.97
C ALA A 148 9.45 -18.54 -6.81
N GLU A 149 9.16 -19.84 -6.71
CA GLU A 149 10.22 -20.85 -6.79
C GLU A 149 10.90 -20.74 -8.15
N ALA A 150 12.24 -20.70 -8.17
CA ALA A 150 12.98 -20.84 -9.41
C ALA A 150 12.52 -22.16 -10.06
N PRO A 151 12.25 -22.19 -11.38
CA PRO A 151 11.92 -23.43 -12.06
C PRO A 151 13.01 -24.43 -11.69
N ARG A 152 12.65 -25.57 -11.08
CA ARG A 152 13.59 -26.67 -10.83
C ARG A 152 14.23 -26.96 -12.17
N ALA A 153 15.49 -26.54 -12.34
CA ALA A 153 16.25 -26.72 -13.55
C ALA A 153 16.01 -28.15 -14.02
N ALA A 154 15.46 -28.29 -15.23
CA ALA A 154 15.10 -29.54 -15.90
C ALA A 154 15.79 -30.73 -15.24
N SER A 155 15.10 -31.30 -14.24
CA SER A 155 15.54 -32.48 -13.54
C SER A 155 15.73 -33.55 -14.61
N ARG A 156 16.95 -34.05 -14.80
CA ARG A 156 17.22 -35.37 -15.42
C ARG A 156 17.13 -35.51 -16.96
N ALA A 157 17.34 -34.46 -17.76
CA ALA A 157 17.30 -34.62 -19.24
C ALA A 157 18.66 -34.79 -19.95
N THR A 158 19.77 -34.91 -19.23
CA THR A 158 21.06 -35.43 -19.78
C THR A 158 21.70 -36.47 -18.87
N ALA A 159 20.87 -37.20 -18.11
CA ALA A 159 21.25 -38.54 -17.66
C ALA A 159 20.96 -39.48 -18.86
N GLY A 160 21.88 -39.48 -19.82
CA GLY A 160 21.85 -40.28 -21.05
C GLY A 160 23.19 -40.16 -21.74
#